data_AF-A0A935ZT20-F1
#
_entry.id   AF-A0A935ZT20-F1
#
_cell.length_a   1.000
_cell.length_b   1.000
_cell.length_c   1.000
_cell.angle_alpha   90.00
_cell.angle_beta   90.00
_cell.angle_gamma   90.00
#
_symmetry.space_group_name_H-M   'P 1'
#
loop_
_entity.id
_entity.type
_entity.pdbx_description
1 polymer ?
#
loop_
_entity_poly.entity_id
_entity_poly.type
_entity_poly.pdbx_seq_one_letter_code
_entity_poly.pdbx_strand_id
1 'polypeptide(L)'
;MKRTIATLFATSSFAIAATANADELQSRPEPLGAYDYDAAPAVLFVPTEPVDLVPATMCPVSTGGQSNSGLGCIAGLEEAGPSTPGADVADIVDGLTTALAPYNVRVTTTRPPEYVPYLMLLVNDTVSKTGTSYTCTGAPIGCDAKPRHEIASISGGTMNCDMPDRVQSALIAFGYISGLENTDDPTDVMYYRPASDTGGPDWTMPSTTFVDTCVNQVESIDGEDNTMTNNLVCGYVHESYCDMQDGQINPHQELLGVYGAGPFVEDTTPPTVDMMTIANDGDVLPAGSGIDFQAMVSDDSNLVFARWTIESPALAGLPGADENGRTCKGTNGVCAVEYSGGAAPYYDSSAGFSTGPEFAGALPGGDYTVTFEASDLSGNTIEPIVVHVTIEGDGGTGGADTSGGGSASASASDTNASDSNGDSSSEGSGGGSADSGQTDDSDGGCSCTTEPGAGGGAFALGLFGLAFARRRNRR
;
A
#
# COMPACT_ATOMS: atom_id res chain seq x y z
N MET A 1 -68.56 13.83 -20.64
CA MET A 1 -67.99 14.15 -19.32
C MET A 1 -66.87 13.16 -19.03
N LYS A 2 -65.61 13.55 -19.27
CA LYS A 2 -64.41 12.76 -18.93
C LYS A 2 -63.87 13.33 -17.61
N ARG A 3 -63.80 12.52 -16.56
CA ARG A 3 -63.18 12.88 -15.28
C ARG A 3 -61.75 12.32 -15.26
N THR A 4 -60.78 13.22 -15.22
CA THR A 4 -59.38 12.94 -14.95
C THR A 4 -59.21 12.73 -13.45
N ILE A 5 -58.68 11.58 -13.03
CA ILE A 5 -58.25 11.31 -11.66
C ILE A 5 -56.76 11.59 -11.62
N ALA A 6 -56.36 12.61 -10.85
CA ALA A 6 -54.95 12.90 -10.56
C ALA A 6 -54.56 12.14 -9.29
N THR A 7 -53.59 11.24 -9.44
CA THR A 7 -52.97 10.51 -8.32
C THR A 7 -51.83 11.35 -7.77
N LEU A 8 -51.98 11.87 -6.55
CA LEU A 8 -50.90 12.49 -5.79
C LEU A 8 -50.03 11.36 -5.19
N PHE A 9 -48.76 11.28 -5.61
CA PHE A 9 -47.73 10.55 -4.86
C PHE A 9 -47.07 11.53 -3.89
N ALA A 10 -47.27 11.30 -2.58
CA ALA A 10 -46.54 11.98 -1.53
C ALA A 10 -45.27 11.18 -1.23
N THR A 11 -44.13 11.62 -1.75
CA THR A 11 -42.81 11.15 -1.32
C THR A 11 -42.54 11.71 0.07
N SER A 12 -42.57 10.84 1.08
CA SER A 12 -42.24 11.17 2.46
C SER A 12 -40.74 10.99 2.64
N SER A 13 -39.96 12.05 2.44
CA SER A 13 -38.54 12.06 2.81
C SER A 13 -38.44 12.21 4.33
N PHE A 14 -38.15 11.12 5.04
CA PHE A 14 -37.73 11.18 6.44
C PHE A 14 -36.26 11.60 6.48
N ALA A 15 -36.00 12.89 6.74
CA ALA A 15 -34.69 13.34 7.17
C ALA A 15 -34.53 12.95 8.65
N ILE A 16 -33.73 11.92 8.93
CA ILE A 16 -33.24 11.65 10.29
C ILE A 16 -32.13 12.67 10.54
N ALA A 17 -32.49 13.83 11.09
CA ALA A 17 -31.51 14.74 11.66
C ALA A 17 -31.00 14.11 12.96
N ALA A 18 -29.79 13.54 12.92
CA ALA A 18 -29.08 13.15 14.13
C ALA A 18 -28.74 14.42 14.92
N THR A 19 -29.61 14.79 15.87
CA THR A 19 -29.28 15.78 16.88
C THR A 19 -28.36 15.12 17.90
N ALA A 20 -27.08 15.03 17.58
CA ALA A 20 -26.05 14.77 18.58
C ALA A 20 -26.10 15.91 19.62
N ASN A 21 -26.25 15.56 20.89
CA ASN A 21 -26.23 16.52 21.99
C ASN A 21 -24.85 17.20 22.03
N ALA A 22 -24.81 18.50 21.69
CA ALA A 22 -23.59 19.30 21.74
C ALA A 22 -22.97 19.40 23.15
N ASP A 23 -23.72 19.08 24.21
CA ASP A 23 -23.23 19.10 25.60
C ASP A 23 -22.43 17.85 26.01
N GLU A 24 -22.49 16.74 25.26
CA GLU A 24 -21.73 15.50 25.59
C GLU A 24 -20.34 15.47 24.92
N LEU A 25 -20.02 16.44 24.08
CA LEU A 25 -18.70 16.61 23.45
C LEU A 25 -17.66 17.31 24.37
N GLN A 26 -18.02 17.68 25.61
CA GLN A 26 -17.22 18.61 26.43
C GLN A 26 -16.06 18.04 27.26
N SER A 27 -15.64 16.79 27.07
CA SER A 27 -14.34 16.35 27.63
C SER A 27 -13.71 15.17 26.90
N ARG A 28 -13.93 15.04 25.59
CA ARG A 28 -13.19 14.01 24.85
C ARG A 28 -11.70 14.35 24.96
N PRO A 29 -10.85 13.41 25.43
CA PRO A 29 -9.41 13.65 25.47
C PRO A 29 -8.97 14.10 24.09
N GLU A 30 -8.07 15.08 24.04
CA GLU A 30 -7.47 15.47 22.77
C GLU A 30 -6.88 14.21 22.11
N PRO A 31 -7.05 14.03 20.78
CA PRO A 31 -6.47 12.89 20.09
C PRO A 31 -5.00 12.74 20.46
N LEU A 32 -4.62 11.53 20.89
CA LEU A 32 -3.21 11.20 21.02
C LEU A 32 -2.59 11.20 19.61
N GLY A 33 -1.44 11.84 19.45
CA GLY A 33 -0.73 11.82 18.16
C GLY A 33 -0.26 10.41 17.81
N ALA A 34 -0.03 10.14 16.53
CA ALA A 34 0.60 8.90 16.11
C ALA A 34 2.00 8.73 16.75
N TYR A 35 2.46 7.49 16.84
CA TYR A 35 3.68 7.12 17.55
C TYR A 35 4.93 7.85 17.01
N ASP A 36 5.08 7.97 15.68
CA ASP A 36 6.27 8.53 15.02
C ASP A 36 5.97 9.49 13.85
N TYR A 37 4.71 9.84 13.59
CA TYR A 37 4.33 10.75 12.51
C TYR A 37 3.05 11.55 12.84
N ASP A 38 2.85 12.65 12.11
CA ASP A 38 1.64 13.47 12.25
C ASP A 38 0.43 12.80 11.59
N ALA A 39 -0.71 12.81 12.27
CA ALA A 39 -1.97 12.30 11.75
C ALA A 39 -2.26 12.85 10.35
N ALA A 40 -2.60 11.97 9.41
CA ALA A 40 -2.82 12.36 8.02
C ALA A 40 -4.02 11.63 7.40
N PRO A 41 -4.86 12.33 6.61
CA PRO A 41 -6.07 11.76 6.02
C PRO A 41 -5.77 10.52 5.18
N ALA A 42 -6.78 9.70 4.85
CA ALA A 42 -6.60 8.59 3.92
C ALA A 42 -7.77 8.43 2.96
N VAL A 43 -7.53 7.70 1.88
CA VAL A 43 -8.57 7.27 0.95
C VAL A 43 -8.74 5.76 1.08
N LEU A 44 -9.96 5.31 1.30
CA LEU A 44 -10.38 3.92 1.22
C LEU A 44 -11.19 3.74 -0.07
N PHE A 45 -10.54 3.17 -1.08
CA PHE A 45 -11.16 2.82 -2.35
C PHE A 45 -11.85 1.46 -2.26
N VAL A 46 -13.14 1.42 -2.56
CA VAL A 46 -13.96 0.20 -2.63
C VAL A 46 -14.43 0.02 -4.08
N PRO A 47 -13.86 -0.90 -4.86
CA PRO A 47 -14.18 -1.01 -6.27
C PRO A 47 -15.61 -1.49 -6.51
N THR A 48 -16.34 -0.81 -7.40
CA THR A 48 -17.66 -1.25 -7.91
C THR A 48 -17.58 -1.93 -9.28
N GLU A 49 -16.39 -1.95 -9.88
CA GLU A 49 -16.07 -2.64 -11.13
C GLU A 49 -14.91 -3.62 -10.94
N PRO A 50 -14.74 -4.62 -11.83
CA PRO A 50 -13.62 -5.55 -11.74
C PRO A 50 -12.27 -4.84 -11.70
N VAL A 51 -11.40 -5.29 -10.80
CA VAL A 51 -10.03 -4.82 -10.66
C VAL A 51 -9.08 -5.94 -11.02
N ASP A 52 -8.19 -5.70 -11.98
CA ASP A 52 -7.10 -6.62 -12.26
C ASP A 52 -6.11 -6.61 -11.10
N LEU A 53 -5.86 -7.80 -10.55
CA LEU A 53 -4.88 -8.04 -9.51
C LEU A 53 -3.68 -8.77 -10.11
N VAL A 54 -2.51 -8.46 -9.56
CA VAL A 54 -1.25 -9.09 -9.94
C VAL A 54 -0.52 -9.60 -8.69
N PRO A 55 0.12 -10.77 -8.75
CA PRO A 55 1.03 -11.22 -7.71
C PRO A 55 2.05 -10.13 -7.38
N ALA A 56 2.29 -9.86 -6.09
CA ALA A 56 3.27 -8.85 -5.68
C ALA A 56 4.69 -9.11 -6.25
N THR A 57 5.02 -10.37 -6.56
CA THR A 57 6.29 -10.76 -7.22
C THR A 57 6.40 -10.33 -8.68
N MET A 58 5.28 -9.96 -9.32
CA MET A 58 5.21 -9.43 -10.68
C MET A 58 5.19 -7.90 -10.73
N CYS A 59 5.12 -7.26 -9.56
CA CYS A 59 5.07 -5.81 -9.47
C CYS A 59 6.45 -5.19 -9.63
N PRO A 60 6.54 -3.89 -9.99
CA PRO A 60 7.81 -3.18 -10.08
C PRO A 60 8.64 -3.39 -8.81
N VAL A 61 9.95 -3.57 -8.99
CA VAL A 61 10.90 -3.94 -7.93
C VAL A 61 10.88 -2.96 -6.75
N SER A 62 10.48 -1.71 -6.99
CA SER A 62 10.30 -0.68 -5.97
C SER A 62 9.30 -1.06 -4.88
N THR A 63 8.35 -1.95 -5.14
CA THR A 63 7.44 -2.43 -4.09
C THR A 63 8.09 -3.45 -3.16
N GLY A 64 9.28 -3.97 -3.47
CA GLY A 64 9.96 -4.98 -2.64
C GLY A 64 9.15 -6.28 -2.47
N GLY A 65 8.20 -6.56 -3.36
CA GLY A 65 7.25 -7.68 -3.21
C GLY A 65 6.12 -7.42 -2.22
N GLN A 66 5.86 -6.16 -1.86
CA GLN A 66 4.74 -5.74 -1.02
C GLN A 66 3.48 -5.46 -1.85
N SER A 67 2.34 -5.42 -1.16
CA SER A 67 1.08 -5.02 -1.75
C SER A 67 1.10 -3.53 -2.14
N ASN A 68 0.45 -3.20 -3.24
CA ASN A 68 0.28 -1.81 -3.70
C ASN A 68 -1.06 -1.69 -4.43
N SER A 69 -1.98 -0.97 -3.82
CA SER A 69 -3.33 -0.73 -4.31
C SER A 69 -3.38 -0.04 -5.67
N GLY A 70 -2.51 0.96 -5.90
CA GLY A 70 -2.38 1.69 -7.15
C GLY A 70 -2.16 0.76 -8.34
N LEU A 71 -1.35 -0.28 -8.14
CA LEU A 71 -0.99 -1.28 -9.15
C LEU A 71 -1.82 -2.57 -9.10
N GLY A 72 -2.72 -2.73 -8.13
CA GLY A 72 -3.42 -4.00 -7.89
C GLY A 72 -2.50 -5.13 -7.43
N CYS A 73 -1.35 -4.79 -6.85
CA CYS A 73 -0.35 -5.71 -6.34
C CYS A 73 -0.79 -6.28 -5.00
N ILE A 74 -0.85 -7.60 -4.88
CA ILE A 74 -1.25 -8.25 -3.62
C ILE A 74 -0.33 -9.42 -3.28
N ALA A 75 0.12 -9.44 -2.03
CA ALA A 75 0.94 -10.53 -1.50
C ALA A 75 0.12 -11.84 -1.42
N GLY A 76 0.76 -12.97 -1.71
CA GLY A 76 0.12 -14.29 -1.65
C GLY A 76 -0.78 -14.65 -2.84
N LEU A 77 -0.99 -13.76 -3.81
CA LEU A 77 -1.67 -14.12 -5.06
C LEU A 77 -0.72 -14.90 -5.97
N GLU A 78 -1.16 -16.07 -6.44
CA GLU A 78 -0.34 -16.95 -7.27
C GLU A 78 -0.42 -16.60 -8.77
N GLU A 79 -1.57 -16.14 -9.24
CA GLU A 79 -1.84 -15.84 -10.65
C GLU A 79 -2.56 -14.50 -10.80
N ALA A 80 -2.19 -13.73 -11.81
CA ALA A 80 -2.86 -12.47 -12.13
C ALA A 80 -4.29 -12.73 -12.65
N GLY A 81 -5.22 -11.85 -12.29
CA GLY A 81 -6.59 -11.94 -12.77
C GLY A 81 -7.54 -10.92 -12.15
N PRO A 82 -8.76 -10.80 -12.69
CA PRO A 82 -9.73 -9.83 -12.20
C PRO A 82 -10.37 -10.30 -10.89
N SER A 83 -10.44 -9.40 -9.92
CA SER A 83 -11.32 -9.49 -8.76
C SER A 83 -12.64 -8.80 -9.10
N THR A 84 -13.75 -9.54 -9.07
CA THR A 84 -15.08 -8.98 -9.33
C THR A 84 -15.74 -8.57 -8.01
N PRO A 85 -16.21 -7.33 -7.88
CA PRO A 85 -16.91 -6.87 -6.68
C PRO A 85 -18.17 -7.69 -6.37
N GLY A 86 -18.44 -7.83 -5.07
CA GLY A 86 -19.69 -8.38 -4.54
C GLY A 86 -20.90 -7.50 -4.89
N ALA A 87 -22.07 -8.12 -4.91
CA ALA A 87 -23.34 -7.45 -5.19
C ALA A 87 -23.76 -6.47 -4.07
N ASP A 88 -23.20 -6.61 -2.88
CA ASP A 88 -23.50 -5.81 -1.68
C ASP A 88 -22.54 -4.62 -1.49
N VAL A 89 -21.68 -4.31 -2.48
CA VAL A 89 -20.67 -3.26 -2.39
C VAL A 89 -21.25 -1.89 -1.99
N ALA A 90 -22.44 -1.54 -2.46
CA ALA A 90 -23.08 -0.27 -2.13
C ALA A 90 -23.44 -0.16 -0.65
N ASP A 91 -24.02 -1.23 -0.08
CA ASP A 91 -24.39 -1.27 1.34
C ASP A 91 -23.14 -1.23 2.23
N ILE A 92 -22.05 -1.87 1.79
CA ILE A 92 -20.75 -1.83 2.47
C ILE A 92 -20.14 -0.43 2.44
N VAL A 93 -20.18 0.24 1.29
CA VAL A 93 -19.68 1.63 1.15
C VAL A 93 -20.45 2.57 2.07
N ASP A 94 -21.79 2.46 2.14
CA ASP A 94 -22.62 3.28 3.03
C ASP A 94 -22.30 3.01 4.52
N GLY A 95 -22.13 1.73 4.87
CA GLY A 95 -21.73 1.30 6.21
C GLY A 95 -20.36 1.83 6.62
N LEU A 96 -19.36 1.69 5.75
CA LEU A 96 -18.00 2.22 5.96
C LEU A 96 -18.01 3.74 6.06
N THR A 97 -18.70 4.43 5.16
CA THR A 97 -18.79 5.91 5.18
C THR A 97 -19.37 6.40 6.50
N THR A 98 -20.39 5.71 7.02
CA THR A 98 -21.01 6.06 8.30
C THR A 98 -20.08 5.78 9.48
N ALA A 99 -19.49 4.59 9.53
CA ALA A 99 -18.63 4.16 10.64
C ALA A 99 -17.30 4.93 10.69
N LEU A 100 -16.77 5.34 9.53
CA LEU A 100 -15.49 6.04 9.43
C LEU A 100 -15.60 7.56 9.45
N ALA A 101 -16.81 8.13 9.49
CA ALA A 101 -17.04 9.57 9.58
C ALA A 101 -16.32 10.29 10.76
N PRO A 102 -16.03 9.65 11.91
CA PRO A 102 -15.22 10.28 12.96
C PRO A 102 -13.74 10.47 12.62
N TYR A 103 -13.25 9.82 11.57
CA TYR A 103 -11.86 9.81 11.14
C TYR A 103 -11.74 10.52 9.79
N ASN A 104 -10.57 11.09 9.53
CA ASN A 104 -10.30 11.81 8.28
C ASN A 104 -10.04 10.83 7.10
N VAL A 105 -10.98 9.90 6.89
CA VAL A 105 -10.91 8.83 5.90
C VAL A 105 -12.01 9.03 4.87
N ARG A 106 -11.62 9.20 3.61
CA ARG A 106 -12.53 9.28 2.48
C ARG A 106 -12.84 7.88 1.96
N VAL A 107 -14.08 7.42 2.11
CA VAL A 107 -14.55 6.21 1.44
C VAL A 107 -15.03 6.59 0.04
N THR A 108 -14.51 5.92 -1.00
CA THR A 108 -14.84 6.24 -2.40
C THR A 108 -14.97 4.98 -3.26
N THR A 109 -15.83 5.05 -4.28
CA THR A 109 -15.94 4.04 -5.33
C THR A 109 -15.26 4.47 -6.64
N THR A 110 -14.73 5.69 -6.67
CA THR A 110 -13.93 6.19 -7.80
C THR A 110 -12.48 5.89 -7.52
N ARG A 111 -11.85 5.11 -8.40
CA ARG A 111 -10.43 4.75 -8.28
C ARG A 111 -9.56 6.03 -8.33
N PRO A 112 -8.73 6.30 -7.31
CA PRO A 112 -7.75 7.38 -7.38
C PRO A 112 -6.68 7.08 -8.44
N PRO A 113 -5.99 8.10 -8.98
CA PRO A 113 -4.82 7.89 -9.84
C PRO A 113 -3.79 6.99 -9.16
N GLU A 114 -3.11 6.13 -9.92
CA GLU A 114 -2.23 5.08 -9.36
C GLU A 114 -1.13 5.65 -8.45
N TYR A 115 -0.60 6.83 -8.79
CA TYR A 115 0.44 7.52 -8.02
C TYR A 115 -0.08 8.21 -6.75
N VAL A 116 -1.40 8.24 -6.52
CA VAL A 116 -1.98 8.68 -5.25
C VAL A 116 -2.00 7.48 -4.29
N PRO A 117 -1.50 7.60 -3.05
CA PRO A 117 -1.66 6.57 -2.02
C PRO A 117 -3.12 6.42 -1.59
N TYR A 118 -3.64 5.20 -1.66
CA TYR A 118 -4.96 4.85 -1.14
C TYR A 118 -5.02 3.40 -0.66
N LEU A 119 -5.81 3.10 0.34
CA LEU A 119 -6.12 1.74 0.75
C LEU A 119 -7.18 1.16 -0.19
N MET A 120 -7.06 -0.10 -0.60
CA MET A 120 -8.08 -0.77 -1.40
C MET A 120 -8.77 -1.86 -0.60
N LEU A 121 -10.10 -1.84 -0.55
CA LEU A 121 -10.90 -2.92 0.03
C LEU A 121 -11.62 -3.69 -1.08
N LEU A 122 -11.19 -4.92 -1.32
CA LEU A 122 -11.83 -5.84 -2.25
C LEU A 122 -13.02 -6.52 -1.58
N VAL A 123 -14.22 -6.24 -2.08
CA VAL A 123 -15.45 -6.89 -1.62
C VAL A 123 -15.75 -8.07 -2.54
N ASN A 124 -15.78 -9.29 -2.01
CA ASN A 124 -16.08 -10.49 -2.80
C ASN A 124 -17.16 -11.35 -2.13
N ASP A 125 -18.18 -11.77 -2.88
CA ASP A 125 -19.27 -12.64 -2.39
C ASP A 125 -18.93 -14.13 -2.44
N THR A 126 -17.78 -14.48 -2.99
CA THR A 126 -17.37 -15.86 -3.16
C THR A 126 -17.05 -16.47 -1.80
N VAL A 127 -17.70 -17.59 -1.50
CA VAL A 127 -17.37 -18.42 -0.34
C VAL A 127 -16.06 -19.16 -0.62
N SER A 128 -15.03 -18.88 0.17
CA SER A 128 -13.76 -19.58 0.12
C SER A 128 -13.80 -20.80 1.04
N LYS A 129 -14.16 -21.96 0.49
CA LYS A 129 -14.26 -23.22 1.27
C LYS A 129 -12.92 -23.71 1.83
N THR A 130 -11.82 -23.17 1.32
CA THR A 130 -10.44 -23.48 1.74
C THR A 130 -9.84 -22.35 2.57
N GLY A 131 -10.51 -21.21 2.69
CA GLY A 131 -10.08 -20.12 3.56
C GLY A 131 -10.33 -20.47 5.01
N THR A 132 -9.37 -20.19 5.88
CA THR A 132 -9.40 -20.47 7.32
C THR A 132 -9.72 -19.23 8.18
N SER A 133 -9.90 -18.06 7.56
CA SER A 133 -10.15 -16.80 8.26
C SER A 133 -11.47 -16.84 9.05
N TYR A 134 -11.40 -16.58 10.36
CA TYR A 134 -12.57 -16.48 11.25
C TYR A 134 -13.33 -15.16 11.10
N THR A 135 -12.70 -14.13 10.54
CA THR A 135 -13.29 -12.80 10.31
C THR A 135 -13.91 -12.66 8.91
N CYS A 136 -13.72 -13.66 8.04
CA CYS A 136 -13.97 -13.57 6.59
C CYS A 136 -13.14 -12.47 5.89
N THR A 137 -12.12 -11.93 6.55
CA THR A 137 -11.23 -10.89 6.01
C THR A 137 -9.87 -11.48 5.63
N GLY A 138 -9.22 -10.84 4.67
CA GLY A 138 -7.81 -11.06 4.33
C GLY A 138 -7.13 -9.72 4.16
N ALA A 139 -6.31 -9.34 5.14
CA ALA A 139 -5.55 -8.11 5.16
C ALA A 139 -4.24 -8.32 5.93
N PRO A 140 -3.12 -7.69 5.52
CA PRO A 140 -1.96 -7.58 6.38
C PRO A 140 -2.28 -6.69 7.59
N ILE A 141 -1.54 -6.87 8.68
CA ILE A 141 -1.55 -5.94 9.81
C ILE A 141 -0.42 -4.94 9.58
N GLY A 142 -0.76 -3.68 9.30
CA GLY A 142 0.20 -2.60 9.06
C GLY A 142 0.44 -1.79 10.32
N CYS A 143 1.41 -2.16 11.17
CA CYS A 143 1.63 -1.61 12.53
C CYS A 143 1.92 -0.11 12.66
N ASP A 144 1.75 0.68 11.63
CA ASP A 144 1.78 2.13 11.67
C ASP A 144 0.86 2.74 10.62
N ALA A 145 0.17 1.93 9.81
CA ALA A 145 -0.67 2.29 8.68
C ALA A 145 -0.02 3.28 7.68
N LYS A 146 1.30 3.47 7.75
CA LYS A 146 2.04 4.55 7.09
C LYS A 146 2.11 4.42 5.57
N PRO A 147 2.21 3.22 4.97
CA PRO A 147 2.34 3.10 3.52
C PRO A 147 1.09 3.55 2.75
N ARG A 148 -0.10 3.51 3.37
CA ARG A 148 -1.38 3.96 2.77
C ARG A 148 -1.70 3.37 1.39
N HIS A 149 -1.11 2.24 1.02
CA HIS A 149 -1.33 1.57 -0.28
C HIS A 149 -1.61 0.07 -0.16
N GLU A 150 -2.07 -0.37 1.00
CA GLU A 150 -2.37 -1.78 1.21
C GLU A 150 -3.69 -2.19 0.54
N ILE A 151 -3.79 -3.51 0.29
CA ILE A 151 -5.00 -4.14 -0.22
C ILE A 151 -5.54 -5.07 0.86
N ALA A 152 -6.75 -4.79 1.30
CA ALA A 152 -7.56 -5.65 2.13
C ALA A 152 -8.65 -6.33 1.29
N SER A 153 -9.21 -7.41 1.80
CA SER A 153 -10.29 -8.13 1.16
C SER A 153 -11.28 -8.68 2.19
N ILE A 154 -12.53 -8.82 1.76
CA ILE A 154 -13.55 -9.59 2.46
C ILE A 154 -14.16 -10.65 1.53
N SER A 155 -14.56 -11.77 2.10
CA SER A 155 -15.15 -12.92 1.39
C SER A 155 -16.59 -13.16 1.83
N GLY A 156 -17.38 -13.86 1.01
CA GLY A 156 -18.78 -14.18 1.34
C GLY A 156 -18.92 -15.25 2.43
N GLY A 157 -17.81 -15.85 2.82
CA GLY A 157 -17.74 -16.92 3.81
C GLY A 157 -16.42 -17.67 3.69
N THR A 158 -16.01 -18.32 4.77
CA THR A 158 -14.85 -19.21 4.83
C THR A 158 -15.23 -20.53 5.52
N MET A 159 -14.29 -21.45 5.73
CA MET A 159 -14.57 -22.65 6.53
C MET A 159 -14.86 -22.35 8.01
N ASN A 160 -14.38 -21.21 8.51
CA ASN A 160 -14.46 -20.80 9.92
C ASN A 160 -15.39 -19.59 10.13
N CYS A 161 -15.98 -19.07 9.05
CA CYS A 161 -16.86 -17.91 9.06
C CYS A 161 -17.97 -18.13 8.04
N ASP A 162 -19.06 -18.75 8.49
CA ASP A 162 -20.23 -19.06 7.67
C ASP A 162 -21.29 -17.96 7.92
N MET A 163 -21.44 -17.04 6.97
CA MET A 163 -22.33 -15.84 7.03
C MET A 163 -21.80 -14.67 7.88
N PRO A 164 -20.74 -13.96 7.45
CA PRO A 164 -20.29 -12.75 8.13
C PRO A 164 -21.32 -11.62 8.05
N ASP A 165 -21.33 -10.74 9.07
CA ASP A 165 -21.79 -9.37 8.85
C ASP A 165 -20.77 -8.65 7.98
N ARG A 166 -21.19 -8.25 6.79
CA ARG A 166 -20.29 -7.80 5.72
C ARG A 166 -19.70 -6.42 6.02
N VAL A 167 -20.43 -5.56 6.70
CA VAL A 167 -19.95 -4.23 7.11
C VAL A 167 -18.93 -4.38 8.24
N GLN A 168 -19.20 -5.22 9.24
CA GLN A 168 -18.24 -5.49 10.30
C GLN A 168 -16.99 -6.18 9.75
N SER A 169 -17.10 -7.17 8.85
CA SER A 169 -15.92 -7.72 8.16
C SER A 169 -15.12 -6.64 7.44
N ALA A 170 -15.78 -5.73 6.71
CA ALA A 170 -15.10 -4.64 6.03
C ALA A 170 -14.36 -3.70 7.01
N LEU A 171 -14.97 -3.40 8.15
CA LEU A 171 -14.37 -2.57 9.21
C LEU A 171 -13.20 -3.28 9.91
N ILE A 172 -13.28 -4.59 10.14
CA ILE A 172 -12.16 -5.40 10.65
C ILE A 172 -11.01 -5.40 9.64
N ALA A 173 -11.30 -5.57 8.36
CA ALA A 173 -10.30 -5.54 7.30
C ALA A 173 -9.61 -4.16 7.21
N PHE A 174 -10.39 -3.09 7.35
CA PHE A 174 -9.86 -1.71 7.46
C PHE A 174 -9.04 -1.52 8.74
N GLY A 175 -9.48 -2.08 9.87
CA GLY A 175 -8.75 -2.04 11.13
C GLY A 175 -7.36 -2.67 10.99
N TYR A 176 -7.26 -3.87 10.41
CA TYR A 176 -5.99 -4.57 10.19
C TYR A 176 -5.00 -3.75 9.36
N ILE A 177 -5.40 -3.23 8.20
CA ILE A 177 -4.51 -2.37 7.37
C ILE A 177 -4.22 -1.01 8.04
N SER A 178 -4.99 -0.65 9.06
CA SER A 178 -4.76 0.53 9.91
C SER A 178 -3.89 0.21 11.13
N GLY A 179 -3.41 -1.02 11.27
CA GLY A 179 -2.57 -1.46 12.38
C GLY A 179 -3.34 -2.00 13.58
N LEU A 180 -4.67 -1.95 13.60
CA LEU A 180 -5.46 -2.45 14.72
C LEU A 180 -5.45 -3.98 14.80
N GLU A 181 -5.45 -4.48 16.02
CA GLU A 181 -5.61 -5.90 16.32
C GLU A 181 -6.99 -6.18 16.98
N ASN A 182 -7.34 -7.45 17.10
CA ASN A 182 -8.64 -7.84 17.67
C ASN A 182 -8.73 -7.53 19.17
N THR A 183 -9.96 -7.36 19.66
CA THR A 183 -10.24 -7.00 21.07
C THR A 183 -11.20 -7.99 21.73
N ASP A 184 -11.23 -7.98 23.06
CA ASP A 184 -12.17 -8.79 23.87
C ASP A 184 -13.46 -8.07 24.27
N ASP A 185 -13.67 -6.84 23.80
CA ASP A 185 -14.87 -6.04 24.11
C ASP A 185 -15.98 -6.28 23.08
N PRO A 186 -17.13 -6.85 23.47
CA PRO A 186 -18.25 -7.14 22.55
C PRO A 186 -18.92 -5.91 21.95
N THR A 187 -18.59 -4.70 22.41
CA THR A 187 -19.08 -3.44 21.85
C THR A 187 -18.15 -2.85 20.80
N ASP A 188 -16.94 -3.39 20.65
CA ASP A 188 -15.97 -2.96 19.65
C ASP A 188 -16.15 -3.71 18.32
N VAL A 189 -15.93 -3.02 17.20
CA VAL A 189 -16.01 -3.62 15.86
C VAL A 189 -14.94 -4.70 15.63
N MET A 190 -13.78 -4.57 16.28
CA MET A 190 -12.67 -5.52 16.30
C MET A 190 -12.89 -6.67 17.30
N TYR A 191 -14.11 -6.81 17.86
CA TYR A 191 -14.40 -7.86 18.81
C TYR A 191 -14.15 -9.25 18.24
N TYR A 192 -13.40 -10.06 18.98
CA TYR A 192 -13.09 -11.43 18.64
C TYR A 192 -13.28 -12.35 19.86
N ARG A 193 -14.15 -13.34 19.73
CA ARG A 193 -14.41 -14.29 20.82
C ARG A 193 -13.19 -15.18 21.03
N PRO A 194 -12.73 -15.37 22.28
CA PRO A 194 -11.63 -16.28 22.59
C PRO A 194 -11.88 -17.73 22.12
N ALA A 195 -10.79 -18.48 21.97
CA ALA A 195 -10.71 -19.87 21.48
C ALA A 195 -11.76 -20.85 22.01
N SER A 196 -12.25 -20.64 23.24
CA SER A 196 -13.09 -21.60 23.95
C SER A 196 -14.44 -21.84 23.29
N ASP A 197 -14.91 -20.92 22.44
CA ASP A 197 -16.29 -20.91 21.92
C ASP A 197 -16.36 -20.78 20.38
N THR A 198 -15.59 -21.58 19.64
CA THR A 198 -15.49 -21.60 18.15
C THR A 198 -14.68 -20.47 17.50
N GLY A 199 -14.19 -19.49 18.28
CA GLY A 199 -13.34 -18.41 17.79
C GLY A 199 -14.06 -17.45 16.82
N GLY A 200 -13.54 -16.23 16.69
CA GLY A 200 -14.02 -15.27 15.68
C GLY A 200 -15.01 -14.22 16.19
N PRO A 201 -15.37 -13.25 15.32
CA PRO A 201 -16.34 -12.22 15.67
C PRO A 201 -17.71 -12.78 16.05
N ASP A 202 -18.46 -12.03 16.85
CA ASP A 202 -19.87 -12.30 17.10
C ASP A 202 -20.77 -11.57 16.11
N TRP A 203 -21.02 -12.24 14.98
CA TRP A 203 -21.89 -11.72 13.91
C TRP A 203 -23.37 -11.57 14.32
N THR A 204 -23.76 -12.03 15.51
CA THR A 204 -25.15 -11.87 15.99
C THR A 204 -25.41 -10.54 16.66
N MET A 205 -24.34 -9.85 17.09
CA MET A 205 -24.37 -8.51 17.68
C MET A 205 -23.28 -7.67 17.02
N PRO A 206 -23.39 -7.40 15.71
CA PRO A 206 -22.34 -6.68 15.00
C PRO A 206 -22.20 -5.27 15.57
N SER A 207 -20.98 -4.90 15.93
CA SER A 207 -20.62 -3.52 16.20
C SER A 207 -20.12 -2.88 14.92
N THR A 208 -20.42 -1.60 14.74
CA THR A 208 -19.90 -0.77 13.65
C THR A 208 -19.08 0.40 14.20
N THR A 209 -18.66 0.32 15.46
CA THR A 209 -17.97 1.41 16.16
C THR A 209 -16.68 0.89 16.77
N PHE A 210 -15.60 1.63 16.60
CA PHE A 210 -14.36 1.45 17.35
C PHE A 210 -14.53 2.12 18.71
N VAL A 211 -14.33 1.37 19.79
CA VAL A 211 -14.56 1.82 21.16
C VAL A 211 -13.43 2.76 21.59
N ASP A 212 -13.83 3.83 22.29
CA ASP A 212 -12.94 4.86 22.85
C ASP A 212 -12.60 4.53 24.31
N THR A 213 -12.05 3.34 24.52
CA THR A 213 -11.62 2.82 25.83
C THR A 213 -10.54 1.79 25.60
N CYS A 214 -9.59 1.70 26.54
CA CYS A 214 -8.57 0.65 26.53
C CYS A 214 -9.19 -0.70 26.85
N VAL A 215 -9.10 -1.62 25.91
CA VAL A 215 -9.64 -2.98 25.95
C VAL A 215 -8.52 -3.98 25.74
N ASN A 216 -8.68 -5.24 26.17
CA ASN A 216 -7.59 -6.20 26.01
C ASN A 216 -7.52 -6.64 24.55
N GLN A 217 -6.30 -6.77 24.05
CA GLN A 217 -6.03 -7.38 22.77
C GLN A 217 -6.29 -8.89 22.86
N VAL A 218 -6.79 -9.47 21.76
CA VAL A 218 -7.03 -10.90 21.63
C VAL A 218 -6.15 -11.43 20.51
N GLU A 219 -5.25 -12.35 20.86
CA GLU A 219 -4.50 -13.11 19.87
C GLU A 219 -5.48 -13.89 18.98
N SER A 220 -5.37 -13.72 17.66
CA SER A 220 -6.20 -14.49 16.73
C SER A 220 -5.65 -15.89 16.52
N ILE A 221 -6.56 -16.83 16.35
CA ILE A 221 -6.27 -18.24 16.11
C ILE A 221 -6.44 -18.50 14.62
N ASP A 222 -5.53 -19.24 14.01
CA ASP A 222 -5.73 -19.77 12.65
C ASP A 222 -5.85 -21.30 12.68
N GLY A 223 -6.71 -21.79 11.79
CA GLY A 223 -6.69 -23.19 11.34
C GLY A 223 -7.15 -24.27 12.32
N GLU A 224 -7.19 -25.49 11.77
CA GLU A 224 -7.70 -26.73 12.39
C GLU A 224 -6.97 -27.16 13.68
N ASP A 225 -5.79 -26.60 13.95
CA ASP A 225 -4.91 -26.99 15.06
C ASP A 225 -5.05 -26.09 16.31
N ASN A 226 -5.93 -25.07 16.28
CA ASN A 226 -6.10 -24.09 17.37
C ASN A 226 -4.77 -23.43 17.82
N THR A 227 -3.82 -23.26 16.89
CA THR A 227 -2.56 -22.57 17.19
C THR A 227 -2.79 -21.06 17.06
N MET A 228 -2.36 -20.29 18.07
CA MET A 228 -2.35 -18.82 17.98
C MET A 228 -1.37 -18.40 16.88
N THR A 229 -1.79 -17.53 15.97
CA THR A 229 -1.04 -17.21 14.75
C THR A 229 -0.78 -15.73 14.55
N ASN A 230 -1.66 -14.84 15.03
CA ASN A 230 -1.26 -13.45 15.23
C ASN A 230 -0.78 -13.30 16.66
N ASN A 231 0.52 -13.54 16.82
CA ASN A 231 1.23 -12.96 17.95
C ASN A 231 1.05 -11.45 17.85
N LEU A 232 0.66 -10.78 18.94
CA LEU A 232 0.40 -9.33 18.95
C LEU A 232 1.53 -8.59 18.24
N VAL A 233 1.27 -8.08 17.04
CA VAL A 233 2.31 -7.59 16.13
C VAL A 233 2.63 -6.14 16.43
N CYS A 234 1.62 -5.39 16.88
CA CYS A 234 1.68 -3.93 16.99
C CYS A 234 1.57 -3.43 18.43
N GLY A 235 1.84 -4.29 19.42
CA GLY A 235 1.75 -3.95 20.84
C GLY A 235 2.43 -2.64 21.22
N TYR A 236 3.59 -2.33 20.64
CA TYR A 236 4.31 -1.08 20.90
C TYR A 236 3.54 0.19 20.46
N VAL A 237 2.69 0.09 19.44
CA VAL A 237 1.81 1.18 19.00
C VAL A 237 0.58 1.22 19.90
N HIS A 238 -0.07 0.09 20.13
CA HIS A 238 -1.29 0.00 20.94
C HIS A 238 -1.10 0.55 22.35
N GLU A 239 0.02 0.19 22.99
CA GLU A 239 0.41 0.66 24.33
C GLU A 239 0.46 2.18 24.41
N SER A 240 0.89 2.86 23.35
CA SER A 240 1.00 4.33 23.32
C SER A 240 -0.34 5.05 23.45
N TYR A 241 -1.44 4.37 23.12
CA TYR A 241 -2.81 4.88 23.26
C TYR A 241 -3.50 4.46 24.56
N CYS A 242 -2.81 3.68 25.41
CA CYS A 242 -3.37 3.09 26.63
C CYS A 242 -2.50 3.29 27.89
N ASP A 243 -1.87 4.46 28.00
CA ASP A 243 -0.97 4.79 29.12
C ASP A 243 0.17 3.76 29.30
N MET A 244 0.65 3.19 28.19
CA MET A 244 1.68 2.14 28.15
C MET A 244 1.30 0.83 28.85
N GLN A 245 0.00 0.47 28.84
CA GLN A 245 -0.47 -0.81 29.34
C GLN A 245 -0.31 -1.92 28.30
N ASP A 246 0.60 -2.84 28.57
CA ASP A 246 0.85 -4.04 27.75
C ASP A 246 -0.42 -4.86 27.53
N GLY A 247 -0.60 -5.33 26.29
CA GLY A 247 -1.76 -6.13 25.87
C GLY A 247 -3.09 -5.36 25.80
N GLN A 248 -3.08 -4.03 25.86
CA GLN A 248 -4.28 -3.20 25.66
C GLN A 248 -4.20 -2.37 24.39
N ILE A 249 -5.36 -2.04 23.83
CA ILE A 249 -5.52 -1.18 22.66
C ILE A 249 -6.73 -0.25 22.87
N ASN A 250 -6.67 0.96 22.34
CA ASN A 250 -7.82 1.86 22.19
C ASN A 250 -8.03 2.13 20.69
N PRO A 251 -8.85 1.31 20.01
CA PRO A 251 -9.01 1.39 18.56
C PRO A 251 -9.48 2.76 18.06
N HIS A 252 -10.32 3.45 18.84
CA HIS A 252 -10.77 4.79 18.47
C HIS A 252 -9.63 5.81 18.51
N GLN A 253 -8.87 5.88 19.60
CA GLN A 253 -7.78 6.84 19.75
C GLN A 253 -6.64 6.56 18.76
N GLU A 254 -6.35 5.29 18.50
CA GLU A 254 -5.34 4.91 17.53
C GLU A 254 -5.72 5.37 16.12
N LEU A 255 -6.96 5.15 15.67
CA LEU A 255 -7.41 5.66 14.38
C LEU A 255 -7.43 7.20 14.31
N LEU A 256 -7.74 7.89 15.41
CA LEU A 256 -7.62 9.35 15.47
C LEU A 256 -6.16 9.82 15.37
N GLY A 257 -5.23 9.13 16.00
CA GLY A 257 -3.79 9.42 15.92
C GLY A 257 -3.22 9.14 14.53
N VAL A 258 -3.69 8.08 13.88
CA VAL A 258 -3.27 7.67 12.54
C VAL A 258 -3.84 8.60 11.46
N TYR A 259 -5.16 8.83 11.46
CA TYR A 259 -5.85 9.51 10.36
C TYR A 259 -6.19 10.98 10.65
N GLY A 260 -6.34 11.34 11.92
CA GLY A 260 -6.85 12.63 12.34
C GLY A 260 -8.35 12.60 12.60
N ALA A 261 -8.82 13.57 13.39
CA ALA A 261 -10.19 13.65 13.84
C ALA A 261 -11.12 14.35 12.83
N GLY A 262 -12.38 13.92 12.83
CA GLY A 262 -13.46 14.54 12.06
C GLY A 262 -13.62 13.93 10.68
N PRO A 263 -14.75 14.23 10.01
CA PRO A 263 -15.00 13.70 8.68
C PRO A 263 -13.99 14.25 7.69
N PHE A 264 -13.69 13.45 6.66
CA PHE A 264 -12.93 13.93 5.52
C PHE A 264 -13.59 15.17 4.90
N VAL A 265 -12.83 16.24 4.79
CA VAL A 265 -13.27 17.48 4.12
C VAL A 265 -12.84 17.37 2.67
N GLU A 266 -13.82 17.18 1.79
CA GLU A 266 -13.55 17.06 0.35
C GLU A 266 -12.97 18.35 -0.21
N ASP A 267 -11.80 18.21 -0.83
CA ASP A 267 -11.20 19.24 -1.65
C ASP A 267 -11.87 19.22 -3.04
N THR A 268 -12.10 20.41 -3.59
CA THR A 268 -12.74 20.58 -4.91
C THR A 268 -11.87 21.34 -5.89
N THR A 269 -10.67 21.74 -5.47
CA THR A 269 -9.71 22.48 -6.29
C THR A 269 -8.58 21.54 -6.71
N PRO A 270 -8.26 21.46 -8.01
CA PRO A 270 -7.06 20.74 -8.44
C PRO A 270 -5.79 21.45 -7.99
N PRO A 271 -4.68 20.71 -7.85
CA PRO A 271 -3.37 21.30 -7.61
C PRO A 271 -2.97 22.32 -8.67
N THR A 272 -2.06 23.23 -8.33
CA THR A 272 -1.51 24.23 -9.24
C THR A 272 -0.01 24.06 -9.44
N VAL A 273 0.45 24.09 -10.69
CA VAL A 273 1.88 24.08 -11.02
C VAL A 273 2.44 25.49 -10.89
N ASP A 274 3.18 25.75 -9.81
CA ASP A 274 3.76 27.06 -9.51
C ASP A 274 5.00 27.38 -10.33
N MET A 275 5.81 26.34 -10.59
CA MET A 275 7.05 26.43 -11.36
C MET A 275 7.23 25.15 -12.14
N MET A 276 7.68 25.28 -13.39
CA MET A 276 8.10 24.15 -14.19
C MET A 276 9.36 24.49 -14.98
N THR A 277 10.39 23.65 -14.84
CA THR A 277 11.62 23.71 -15.63
C THR A 277 11.64 22.49 -16.53
N ILE A 278 11.28 22.69 -17.80
CA ILE A 278 11.21 21.67 -18.86
C ILE A 278 11.78 22.23 -20.16
N ALA A 279 12.15 21.35 -21.08
CA ALA A 279 12.39 21.74 -22.47
C ALA A 279 11.08 22.20 -23.13
N ASN A 280 11.17 22.96 -24.23
CA ASN A 280 10.00 23.24 -25.05
C ASN A 280 9.63 22.00 -25.85
N ASP A 281 8.34 21.89 -26.17
CA ASP A 281 7.87 20.84 -27.06
C ASP A 281 8.52 20.92 -28.45
N GLY A 282 9.08 19.80 -28.90
CA GLY A 282 9.84 19.68 -30.14
C GLY A 282 11.32 20.07 -30.05
N ASP A 283 11.85 20.37 -28.86
CA ASP A 283 13.27 20.70 -28.69
C ASP A 283 14.17 19.50 -29.04
N VAL A 284 15.33 19.82 -29.64
CA VAL A 284 16.41 18.86 -29.93
C VAL A 284 17.56 19.09 -28.95
N LEU A 285 17.83 18.10 -28.11
CA LEU A 285 18.86 18.12 -27.09
C LEU A 285 20.16 17.49 -27.63
N PRO A 286 21.35 18.03 -27.28
CA PRO A 286 22.62 17.46 -27.70
C PRO A 286 22.80 16.00 -27.27
N ALA A 287 23.61 15.25 -28.00
CA ALA A 287 23.91 13.86 -27.67
C ALA A 287 24.51 13.71 -26.27
N GLY A 288 23.98 12.74 -25.51
CA GLY A 288 24.37 12.51 -24.12
C GLY A 288 23.75 13.50 -23.12
N SER A 289 22.75 14.28 -23.53
CA SER A 289 21.91 15.04 -22.58
C SER A 289 21.02 14.10 -21.76
N GLY A 290 20.66 14.55 -20.57
CA GLY A 290 19.60 13.96 -19.76
C GLY A 290 18.29 14.74 -19.84
N ILE A 291 17.25 14.17 -19.25
CA ILE A 291 15.96 14.80 -18.98
C ILE A 291 15.92 15.13 -17.49
N ASP A 292 16.41 16.32 -17.12
CA ASP A 292 16.34 16.87 -15.76
C ASP A 292 15.21 17.90 -15.70
N PHE A 293 13.98 17.39 -15.59
CA PHE A 293 12.78 18.20 -15.53
C PHE A 293 12.33 18.34 -14.08
N GLN A 294 11.81 19.52 -13.74
CA GLN A 294 11.43 19.86 -12.37
C GLN A 294 10.08 20.57 -12.38
N ALA A 295 9.22 20.21 -11.42
CA ALA A 295 7.96 20.88 -11.17
C ALA A 295 7.86 21.22 -9.67
N MET A 296 7.33 22.40 -9.37
CA MET A 296 6.80 22.74 -8.04
C MET A 296 5.28 22.82 -8.17
N VAL A 297 4.59 22.10 -7.31
CA VAL A 297 3.14 21.99 -7.34
C VAL A 297 2.61 22.25 -5.94
N SER A 298 1.63 23.13 -5.82
CA SER A 298 0.93 23.42 -4.57
C SER A 298 -0.54 23.06 -4.67
N ASP A 299 -1.18 22.93 -3.52
CA ASP A 299 -2.60 22.63 -3.38
C ASP A 299 -3.09 23.22 -2.05
N ASP A 300 -4.36 23.61 -1.94
CA ASP A 300 -4.87 24.22 -0.72
C ASP A 300 -5.09 23.23 0.43
N SER A 301 -5.15 21.92 0.14
CA SER A 301 -5.02 20.86 1.16
C SER A 301 -3.59 20.65 1.66
N ASN A 302 -2.58 21.20 0.97
CA ASN A 302 -1.14 20.93 1.13
C ASN A 302 -0.73 19.47 0.87
N LEU A 303 -1.59 18.66 0.25
CA LEU A 303 -1.30 17.26 -0.10
C LEU A 303 -1.26 17.12 -1.62
N VAL A 304 -0.06 16.90 -2.15
CA VAL A 304 0.16 16.76 -3.60
C VAL A 304 0.86 15.44 -3.91
N PHE A 305 0.33 14.75 -4.92
CA PHE A 305 0.89 13.53 -5.48
C PHE A 305 1.19 13.76 -6.94
N ALA A 306 2.35 13.31 -7.41
CA ALA A 306 2.79 13.58 -8.75
C ALA A 306 3.49 12.40 -9.39
N ARG A 307 3.47 12.37 -10.73
CA ARG A 307 4.15 11.36 -11.53
C ARG A 307 4.78 12.00 -12.76
N TRP A 308 6.05 11.68 -12.98
CA TRP A 308 6.73 11.81 -14.26
C TRP A 308 6.68 10.47 -14.98
N THR A 309 6.22 10.44 -16.22
CA THR A 309 6.31 9.28 -17.12
C THR A 309 7.19 9.64 -18.30
N ILE A 310 8.20 8.83 -18.59
CA ILE A 310 9.13 9.00 -19.71
C ILE A 310 9.02 7.78 -20.61
N GLU A 311 8.70 8.01 -21.89
CA GLU A 311 8.50 6.97 -22.89
C GLU A 311 9.44 7.20 -24.09
N SER A 312 10.26 6.21 -24.39
CA SER A 312 11.06 6.17 -25.62
C SER A 312 11.50 4.74 -25.92
N PRO A 313 11.41 4.26 -27.18
CA PRO A 313 12.01 2.98 -27.57
C PRO A 313 13.50 2.87 -27.22
N ALA A 314 14.21 4.01 -27.12
CA ALA A 314 15.62 4.07 -26.76
C ALA A 314 15.90 3.67 -25.30
N LEU A 315 14.87 3.66 -24.44
CA LEU A 315 14.96 3.23 -23.05
C LEU A 315 14.76 1.72 -22.88
N ALA A 316 14.29 1.00 -23.90
CA ALA A 316 13.99 -0.43 -23.79
C ALA A 316 15.25 -1.22 -23.38
N GLY A 317 15.15 -1.96 -22.27
CA GLY A 317 16.25 -2.74 -21.71
C GLY A 317 17.18 -1.98 -20.76
N LEU A 318 16.94 -0.69 -20.51
CA LEU A 318 17.61 0.04 -19.43
C LEU A 318 16.99 -0.32 -18.06
N PRO A 319 17.77 -0.31 -16.96
CA PRO A 319 17.25 -0.53 -15.62
C PRO A 319 16.11 0.45 -15.29
N GLY A 320 14.97 -0.09 -14.83
CA GLY A 320 13.79 0.71 -14.45
C GLY A 320 12.85 1.08 -15.60
N ALA A 321 13.19 0.75 -16.85
CA ALA A 321 12.27 0.84 -17.99
C ALA A 321 11.65 -0.53 -18.32
N ASP A 322 10.41 -0.53 -18.79
CA ASP A 322 9.74 -1.73 -19.29
C ASP A 322 10.22 -2.12 -20.70
N GLU A 323 9.64 -3.20 -21.25
CA GLU A 323 9.99 -3.71 -22.57
C GLU A 323 9.67 -2.74 -23.73
N ASN A 324 8.81 -1.75 -23.50
CA ASN A 324 8.43 -0.72 -24.46
C ASN A 324 9.25 0.57 -24.27
N GLY A 325 10.18 0.59 -23.31
CA GLY A 325 10.97 1.77 -22.99
C GLY A 325 10.16 2.85 -22.28
N ARG A 326 9.15 2.45 -21.51
CA ARG A 326 8.45 3.32 -20.57
C ARG A 326 9.07 3.18 -19.19
N THR A 327 9.28 4.30 -18.52
CA THR A 327 9.67 4.36 -17.12
C THR A 327 8.93 5.50 -16.45
N CYS A 328 8.84 5.48 -15.12
CA CYS A 328 8.23 6.57 -14.39
C CYS A 328 8.94 6.82 -13.08
N LYS A 329 8.69 8.02 -12.55
CA LYS A 329 9.01 8.42 -11.19
C LYS A 329 7.78 9.03 -10.55
N GLY A 330 7.37 8.49 -9.42
CA GLY A 330 6.07 8.81 -8.85
C GLY A 330 6.11 8.88 -7.34
N THR A 331 4.98 9.32 -6.80
CA THR A 331 4.61 9.07 -5.42
C THR A 331 3.99 7.67 -5.30
N ASN A 332 3.97 7.11 -4.09
CA ASN A 332 3.25 5.87 -3.74
C ASN A 332 3.84 4.52 -4.22
N GLY A 333 5.13 4.40 -4.48
CA GLY A 333 5.74 3.09 -4.77
C GLY A 333 5.31 2.50 -6.13
N VAL A 334 4.56 3.24 -6.95
CA VAL A 334 4.03 2.72 -8.23
C VAL A 334 5.06 2.75 -9.35
N CYS A 335 6.15 3.49 -9.15
CA CYS A 335 7.17 3.70 -10.15
C CYS A 335 8.44 2.96 -9.79
N ALA A 336 9.25 2.62 -10.80
CA ALA A 336 10.54 1.97 -10.57
C ALA A 336 11.51 2.86 -9.76
N VAL A 337 11.31 4.18 -9.84
CA VAL A 337 12.04 5.19 -9.08
C VAL A 337 11.03 5.97 -8.26
N GLU A 338 11.32 6.17 -6.98
CA GLU A 338 10.49 6.96 -6.06
C GLU A 338 11.13 8.32 -5.79
N TYR A 339 10.33 9.29 -5.36
CA TYR A 339 10.89 10.54 -4.84
C TYR A 339 11.65 10.27 -3.53
N SER A 340 12.90 10.73 -3.44
CA SER A 340 13.70 10.55 -2.24
C SER A 340 13.34 11.61 -1.20
N GLY A 341 12.70 11.23 -0.10
CA GLY A 341 12.55 12.09 1.07
C GLY A 341 11.15 12.09 1.67
N GLY A 342 10.99 11.39 2.77
CA GLY A 342 9.85 11.58 3.66
C GLY A 342 9.49 10.32 4.41
N ALA A 343 9.98 10.17 5.63
CA ALA A 343 9.51 9.16 6.56
C ALA A 343 8.14 9.56 7.18
N ALA A 344 7.19 10.09 6.42
CA ALA A 344 5.83 10.43 6.85
C ALA A 344 4.87 10.17 5.67
N PRO A 345 3.58 9.86 5.89
CA PRO A 345 2.76 9.14 4.89
C PRO A 345 2.62 9.87 3.56
N TYR A 346 2.79 11.20 3.53
CA TYR A 346 2.71 12.03 2.34
C TYR A 346 3.93 12.94 2.18
N TYR A 347 4.19 13.31 0.92
CA TYR A 347 5.18 14.34 0.60
C TYR A 347 4.61 15.72 0.92
N ASP A 348 5.44 16.59 1.49
CA ASP A 348 5.11 17.99 1.65
C ASP A 348 4.97 18.64 0.26
N SER A 349 3.85 19.33 0.01
CA SER A 349 3.61 20.14 -1.19
C SER A 349 4.73 21.13 -1.54
N SER A 350 5.58 21.50 -0.58
CA SER A 350 6.75 22.35 -0.86
C SER A 350 7.92 21.62 -1.53
N ALA A 351 7.88 20.28 -1.62
CA ALA A 351 8.91 19.47 -2.24
C ALA A 351 8.89 19.61 -3.76
N GLY A 352 10.06 19.86 -4.36
CA GLY A 352 10.21 19.86 -5.81
C GLY A 352 10.10 18.44 -6.37
N PHE A 353 9.24 18.24 -7.36
CA PHE A 353 9.10 17.00 -8.11
C PHE A 353 10.04 17.00 -9.31
N SER A 354 11.19 16.35 -9.18
CA SER A 354 12.15 16.22 -10.29
C SER A 354 12.18 14.80 -10.85
N THR A 355 12.47 14.68 -12.15
CA THR A 355 12.83 13.38 -12.74
C THR A 355 14.06 12.78 -12.04
N GLY A 356 14.95 13.61 -11.52
CA GLY A 356 16.05 13.23 -10.64
C GLY A 356 17.30 12.76 -11.37
N PRO A 357 18.35 12.38 -10.63
CA PRO A 357 19.65 12.04 -11.20
C PRO A 357 19.61 10.82 -12.12
N GLU A 358 18.61 9.96 -11.95
CA GLU A 358 18.41 8.76 -12.78
C GLU A 358 18.20 9.12 -14.25
N PHE A 359 17.56 10.26 -14.51
CA PHE A 359 17.27 10.75 -15.87
C PHE A 359 18.10 11.98 -16.25
N ALA A 360 18.80 12.61 -15.30
CA ALA A 360 19.74 13.70 -15.58
C ALA A 360 21.05 13.24 -16.25
N GLY A 361 21.33 11.93 -16.25
CA GLY A 361 22.49 11.33 -16.92
C GLY A 361 22.38 11.28 -18.44
N ALA A 362 23.44 10.83 -19.11
CA ALA A 362 23.46 10.69 -20.57
C ALA A 362 22.49 9.60 -21.05
N LEU A 363 21.34 10.02 -21.58
CA LEU A 363 20.35 9.12 -22.17
C LEU A 363 20.73 8.79 -23.63
N PRO A 364 20.32 7.61 -24.15
CA PRO A 364 20.54 7.27 -25.55
C PRO A 364 19.85 8.25 -26.51
N GLY A 365 20.39 8.42 -27.72
CA GLY A 365 19.73 9.22 -28.75
C GLY A 365 18.36 8.63 -29.13
N GLY A 366 17.37 9.48 -29.39
CA GLY A 366 16.01 9.04 -29.72
C GLY A 366 14.96 10.11 -29.46
N ASP A 367 13.71 9.79 -29.82
CA ASP A 367 12.54 10.61 -29.52
C ASP A 367 11.94 10.17 -28.18
N TYR A 368 11.64 11.13 -27.33
CA TYR A 368 11.11 10.95 -25.99
C TYR A 368 9.77 11.68 -25.85
N THR A 369 8.82 11.05 -25.18
CA THR A 369 7.61 11.69 -24.68
C THR A 369 7.71 11.73 -23.16
N VAL A 370 7.64 12.94 -22.59
CA VAL A 370 7.69 13.15 -21.14
C VAL A 370 6.36 13.73 -20.70
N THR A 371 5.70 13.05 -19.77
CA THR A 371 4.39 13.45 -19.23
C THR A 371 4.52 13.74 -17.73
N PHE A 372 4.00 14.88 -17.30
CA PHE A 372 3.82 15.22 -15.89
C PHE A 372 2.35 15.21 -15.52
N GLU A 373 2.04 14.53 -14.42
CA GLU A 373 0.70 14.45 -13.84
C GLU A 373 0.78 14.82 -12.36
N ALA A 374 -0.26 15.47 -11.84
CA ALA A 374 -0.42 15.75 -10.42
C ALA A 374 -1.88 15.61 -9.99
N SER A 375 -2.08 15.21 -8.74
CA SER A 375 -3.38 15.03 -8.10
C SER A 375 -3.29 15.42 -6.62
N ASP A 376 -4.41 15.85 -6.06
CA ASP A 376 -4.59 15.91 -4.60
C ASP A 376 -5.12 14.55 -4.07
N LEU A 377 -5.41 14.49 -2.77
CA LEU A 377 -6.03 13.31 -2.12
C LEU A 377 -7.52 13.16 -2.45
N SER A 378 -8.19 14.23 -2.88
CA SER A 378 -9.61 14.24 -3.28
C SER A 378 -9.81 13.78 -4.74
N GLY A 379 -8.72 13.46 -5.45
CA GLY A 379 -8.74 12.98 -6.84
C GLY A 379 -8.94 14.10 -7.85
N ASN A 380 -8.76 15.36 -7.45
CA ASN A 380 -8.69 16.48 -8.39
C ASN A 380 -7.32 16.44 -9.07
N THR A 381 -7.32 16.35 -10.39
CA THR A 381 -6.10 16.24 -11.19
C THR A 381 -5.88 17.48 -12.04
N ILE A 382 -4.62 17.84 -12.27
CA ILE A 382 -4.28 18.80 -13.33
C ILE A 382 -4.45 18.17 -14.72
N GLU A 383 -4.56 19.01 -15.75
CA GLU A 383 -4.39 18.53 -17.13
C GLU A 383 -2.93 18.05 -17.31
N PRO A 384 -2.69 16.83 -17.81
CA PRO A 384 -1.34 16.32 -18.00
C PRO A 384 -0.50 17.24 -18.90
N ILE A 385 0.72 17.53 -18.46
CA ILE A 385 1.68 18.34 -19.23
C ILE A 385 2.57 17.39 -20.02
N VAL A 386 2.44 17.39 -21.34
CA VAL A 386 3.16 16.51 -22.25
C VAL A 386 4.17 17.31 -23.06
N VAL A 387 5.40 16.83 -23.13
CA VAL A 387 6.50 17.43 -23.91
C VAL A 387 7.18 16.34 -24.73
N HIS A 388 7.40 16.61 -26.01
CA HIS A 388 8.20 15.78 -26.90
C HIS A 388 9.59 16.39 -27.06
N VAL A 389 10.64 15.60 -26.85
CA VAL A 389 12.02 16.02 -27.09
C VAL A 389 12.78 14.97 -27.89
N THR A 390 13.73 15.40 -28.71
CA THR A 390 14.64 14.49 -29.42
C THR A 390 16.04 14.65 -28.86
N ILE A 391 16.68 13.59 -28.40
CA ILE A 391 18.09 13.58 -28.02
C ILE A 391 18.91 13.15 -29.24
N GLU A 392 19.88 13.97 -29.65
CA GLU A 392 20.78 13.64 -30.75
C GLU A 392 21.62 12.39 -30.45
N GLY A 393 22.04 11.68 -31.50
CA GLY A 393 22.90 10.50 -31.40
C GLY A 393 22.34 9.33 -32.19
N ASP A 394 23.21 8.38 -32.52
CA ASP A 394 22.78 7.13 -33.13
C ASP A 394 21.96 6.39 -32.08
N GLY A 395 20.62 6.38 -32.27
CA GLY A 395 19.71 5.60 -31.45
C GLY A 395 20.23 4.18 -31.43
N GLY A 396 20.81 3.78 -30.29
CA GLY A 396 21.61 2.59 -30.15
C GLY A 396 20.77 1.33 -30.26
N THR A 397 20.28 1.02 -31.45
CA THR A 397 19.78 -0.30 -31.78
C THR A 397 21.02 -1.19 -31.85
N GLY A 398 21.46 -1.68 -30.69
CA GLY A 398 22.49 -2.69 -30.54
C GLY A 398 22.04 -4.01 -31.17
N GLY A 399 21.91 -4.03 -32.49
CA GLY A 399 21.98 -5.24 -33.29
C GLY A 399 23.41 -5.71 -33.23
N ALA A 400 23.70 -6.63 -32.30
CA ALA A 400 24.94 -7.38 -32.34
C ALA A 400 24.99 -8.19 -33.64
N ASP A 401 25.61 -7.63 -34.67
CA ASP A 401 25.99 -8.35 -35.88
C ASP A 401 27.01 -9.43 -35.46
N THR A 402 26.50 -10.64 -35.24
CA THR A 402 27.30 -11.86 -35.13
C THR A 402 27.73 -12.30 -36.54
N SER A 403 28.56 -11.49 -37.18
CA SER A 403 29.21 -11.89 -38.43
C SER A 403 30.36 -12.87 -38.12
N GLY A 404 30.17 -14.11 -38.58
CA GLY A 404 31.09 -15.22 -38.38
C GLY A 404 32.49 -15.02 -38.98
N GLY A 405 33.47 -15.60 -38.30
CA GLY A 405 34.83 -15.83 -38.79
C GLY A 405 35.20 -17.30 -38.62
N GLY A 406 35.35 -17.99 -39.75
CA GLY A 406 35.66 -19.41 -39.83
C GLY A 406 37.12 -19.78 -39.57
N SER A 407 37.32 -21.11 -39.53
CA SER A 407 38.48 -21.92 -39.20
C SER A 407 39.82 -21.65 -39.90
N ALA A 408 40.93 -21.84 -39.16
CA ALA A 408 42.20 -22.50 -39.57
C ALA A 408 43.04 -22.82 -38.31
N SER A 409 43.19 -24.09 -37.88
CA SER A 409 44.22 -25.08 -38.22
C SER A 409 45.66 -24.83 -37.68
N ALA A 410 46.01 -25.63 -36.66
CA ALA A 410 47.27 -26.32 -36.36
C ALA A 410 48.62 -25.56 -36.21
N SER A 411 49.26 -25.68 -35.04
CA SER A 411 50.44 -26.56 -34.84
C SER A 411 51.07 -26.41 -33.45
N ALA A 412 51.65 -27.52 -32.99
CA ALA A 412 52.27 -27.78 -31.71
C ALA A 412 53.58 -27.00 -31.45
N SER A 413 53.92 -26.81 -30.17
CA SER A 413 55.18 -27.30 -29.58
C SER A 413 55.31 -26.93 -28.10
N ASP A 414 55.68 -27.94 -27.30
CA ASP A 414 56.06 -27.91 -25.89
C ASP A 414 57.13 -26.87 -25.51
N THR A 415 57.13 -26.44 -24.25
CA THR A 415 58.30 -26.62 -23.35
C THR A 415 57.98 -26.30 -21.88
N ASN A 416 58.21 -27.32 -21.03
CA ASN A 416 58.63 -27.32 -19.62
C ASN A 416 58.87 -25.97 -18.91
N ALA A 417 58.42 -25.83 -17.65
CA ALA A 417 59.24 -26.17 -16.47
C ALA A 417 58.67 -25.61 -15.14
N SER A 418 58.72 -26.47 -14.11
CA SER A 418 59.06 -26.22 -12.69
C SER A 418 58.15 -25.39 -11.76
N ASP A 419 57.59 -26.12 -10.79
CA ASP A 419 57.74 -25.95 -9.33
C ASP A 419 57.60 -24.57 -8.68
N SER A 420 56.68 -24.47 -7.71
CA SER A 420 57.06 -24.24 -6.30
C SER A 420 55.87 -24.35 -5.34
N ASN A 421 56.11 -25.13 -4.27
CA ASN A 421 55.30 -25.30 -3.07
C ASN A 421 55.11 -23.99 -2.27
N GLY A 422 54.05 -23.93 -1.46
CA GLY A 422 53.86 -22.88 -0.46
C GLY A 422 52.67 -23.10 0.46
N ASP A 423 52.77 -24.12 1.31
CA ASP A 423 51.91 -24.41 2.47
C ASP A 423 52.36 -23.56 3.67
N SER A 424 51.43 -23.01 4.47
CA SER A 424 51.59 -22.83 5.93
C SER A 424 50.33 -22.27 6.59
N SER A 425 49.67 -23.17 7.32
CA SER A 425 48.86 -22.88 8.51
C SER A 425 49.73 -22.34 9.66
N SER A 426 49.22 -21.38 10.45
CA SER A 426 49.69 -21.19 11.82
C SER A 426 48.53 -20.96 12.80
N GLU A 427 48.42 -21.89 13.73
CA GLU A 427 47.67 -21.77 14.98
C GLU A 427 48.49 -20.95 15.97
N GLY A 428 47.82 -20.13 16.79
CA GLY A 428 48.43 -19.36 17.87
C GLY A 428 47.52 -19.35 19.08
N SER A 429 47.73 -20.32 19.97
CA SER A 429 47.13 -20.41 21.30
C SER A 429 48.04 -19.70 22.32
N GLY A 430 47.47 -18.88 23.20
CA GLY A 430 48.22 -18.20 24.27
C GLY A 430 47.28 -17.58 25.31
N GLY A 431 47.11 -18.27 26.44
CA GLY A 431 46.37 -17.78 27.61
C GLY A 431 47.18 -16.80 28.47
N GLY A 432 46.47 -16.04 29.30
CA GLY A 432 47.04 -15.14 30.31
C GLY A 432 46.00 -14.68 31.33
N SER A 433 46.32 -14.90 32.61
CA SER A 433 45.53 -14.72 33.82
C SER A 433 45.04 -13.31 34.16
N ALA A 434 43.89 -13.29 34.84
CA ALA A 434 43.52 -12.57 36.08
C ALA A 434 43.90 -11.09 36.31
N ASP A 435 42.90 -10.32 36.74
CA ASP A 435 42.82 -9.56 38.01
C ASP A 435 42.37 -8.09 37.89
N SER A 436 41.54 -7.68 38.86
CA SER A 436 40.99 -6.34 39.17
C SER A 436 40.04 -5.72 38.13
N GLY A 437 38.85 -5.18 38.44
CA GLY A 437 38.27 -4.67 39.68
C GLY A 437 37.78 -3.24 39.42
N GLN A 438 36.48 -2.96 39.68
CA GLN A 438 35.86 -1.61 39.73
C GLN A 438 35.87 -0.81 38.40
N THR A 439 34.90 0.02 38.04
CA THR A 439 33.71 0.62 38.68
C THR A 439 32.78 1.10 37.57
N ASP A 440 31.50 1.18 37.91
CA ASP A 440 30.39 1.91 37.29
C ASP A 440 30.78 3.04 36.33
N ASP A 441 30.22 3.00 35.13
CA ASP A 441 29.72 4.12 34.31
C ASP A 441 29.55 3.63 32.86
N SER A 442 28.31 3.48 32.38
CA SER A 442 28.00 3.55 30.94
C SER A 442 26.51 3.73 30.71
N ASP A 443 26.18 4.95 30.28
CA ASP A 443 24.96 5.34 29.60
C ASP A 443 24.58 4.32 28.52
N GLY A 444 23.47 3.62 28.73
CA GLY A 444 22.85 2.73 27.75
C GLY A 444 22.15 3.54 26.66
N GLY A 445 22.91 4.09 25.72
CA GLY A 445 22.38 4.61 24.47
C GLY A 445 21.80 3.46 23.63
N CYS A 446 20.48 3.37 23.56
CA CYS A 446 19.78 2.52 22.61
C CYS A 446 20.03 3.05 21.20
N SER A 447 20.95 2.42 20.46
CA SER A 447 21.04 2.64 19.02
C SER A 447 19.97 1.80 18.32
N CYS A 448 18.89 2.45 17.92
CA CYS A 448 17.91 1.90 16.99
C CYS A 448 18.55 1.83 15.60
N THR A 449 19.15 0.69 15.26
CA THR A 449 19.34 0.29 13.87
C THR A 449 18.10 -0.47 13.44
N THR A 450 17.19 0.20 12.73
CA THR A 450 16.12 -0.45 11.97
C THR A 450 16.74 -1.12 10.75
N GLU A 451 17.31 -2.31 10.94
CA GLU A 451 17.49 -3.21 9.80
C GLU A 451 16.10 -3.66 9.34
N PRO A 452 15.77 -3.61 8.04
CA PRO A 452 14.57 -4.24 7.52
C PRO A 452 14.74 -5.75 7.73
N GLY A 453 14.13 -6.26 8.80
CA GLY A 453 14.13 -7.67 9.11
C GLY A 453 13.47 -8.41 7.95
N ALA A 454 14.28 -9.14 7.18
CA ALA A 454 13.83 -10.18 6.27
C ALA A 454 13.28 -11.38 7.10
N GLY A 455 12.23 -11.12 7.88
CA GLY A 455 11.43 -12.11 8.58
C GLY A 455 10.28 -12.53 7.68
N GLY A 456 10.59 -13.35 6.67
CA GLY A 456 9.58 -14.03 5.86
C GLY A 456 8.81 -15.04 6.72
N GLY A 457 7.84 -14.55 7.48
CA GLY A 457 6.72 -15.35 7.97
C GLY A 457 5.91 -15.78 6.76
N ALA A 458 5.93 -17.08 6.45
CA ALA A 458 5.13 -17.64 5.39
C ALA A 458 3.64 -17.47 5.73
N PHE A 459 3.04 -16.39 5.27
CA PHE A 459 1.59 -16.25 5.15
C PHE A 459 1.12 -17.33 4.18
N ALA A 460 0.65 -18.45 4.72
CA ALA A 460 -0.08 -19.46 3.97
C ALA A 460 -1.51 -18.94 3.72
N LEU A 461 -1.64 -17.92 2.88
CA LEU A 461 -2.93 -17.46 2.39
C LEU A 461 -3.51 -18.53 1.47
N GLY A 462 -4.66 -19.06 1.88
CA GLY A 462 -5.37 -20.13 1.18
C GLY A 462 -5.67 -19.77 -0.27
N LEU A 463 -5.24 -20.68 -1.16
CA LEU A 463 -5.57 -20.80 -2.59
C LEU A 463 -6.90 -20.15 -3.00
N PHE A 464 -6.83 -19.03 -3.71
CA PHE A 464 -7.94 -18.49 -4.49
C PHE A 464 -8.15 -19.36 -5.74
N GLY A 465 -8.90 -20.46 -5.59
CA GLY A 465 -9.31 -21.32 -6.70
C GLY A 465 -10.35 -20.68 -7.61
N LEU A 466 -9.92 -20.03 -8.69
CA LEU A 466 -10.78 -19.54 -9.77
C LEU A 466 -11.42 -20.70 -10.56
N ALA A 467 -12.68 -21.01 -10.25
CA ALA A 467 -13.50 -21.90 -11.07
C ALA A 467 -14.00 -21.18 -12.34
N PHE A 468 -13.19 -21.13 -13.41
CA PHE A 468 -13.65 -20.67 -14.72
C PHE A 468 -14.69 -21.64 -15.32
N ALA A 469 -15.94 -21.17 -15.38
CA ALA A 469 -17.01 -21.78 -16.16
C ALA A 469 -16.69 -21.71 -17.66
N ARG A 470 -16.11 -22.80 -18.20
CA ARG A 470 -15.86 -22.99 -19.63
C ARG A 470 -17.20 -23.10 -20.39
N ARG A 471 -17.70 -21.98 -20.90
CA ARG A 471 -18.91 -21.89 -21.74
C ARG A 471 -18.68 -22.66 -23.05
N ARG A 472 -19.15 -23.91 -23.10
CA ARG A 472 -19.08 -24.78 -24.28
C ARG A 472 -20.17 -24.39 -25.27
N ASN A 473 -19.83 -23.55 -26.25
CA ASN A 473 -20.61 -23.45 -27.48
C ASN A 473 -20.48 -24.78 -28.25
N ARG A 474 -21.59 -25.50 -28.39
CA ARG A 474 -21.75 -26.50 -29.46
C ARG A 474 -23.05 -26.25 -30.20
N ARG A 475 -22.88 -26.09 -31.52
CA ARG A 475 -23.88 -26.30 -32.56
C ARG A 475 -24.46 -27.71 -32.48
#